data_AF-A0A2V9PAM7-F1
#
_entry.id   AF-A0A2V9PAM7-F1
#
_cell.length_a   1.000
_cell.length_b   1.000
_cell.length_c   1.000
_cell.angle_alpha   90.00
_cell.angle_beta   90.00
_cell.angle_gamma   90.00
#
_symmetry.space_group_name_H-M   'P 1'
#
loop_
_entity.id
_entity.type
_entity.pdbx_description
1 polymer ?
#
loop_
_entity_poly.entity_id
_entity_poly.type
_entity_poly.pdbx_seq_one_letter_code
_entity_poly.pdbx_strand_id
1 'polypeptide(L)'
;PQPSISISPEDQYDIESRLHFTLSTDELPEYNVLYQGKQQEDDLHTYVFDVAPKQFQKGKRYFQGRIWVDDHDFQIVKMTGKSVPDIHPKKRGKGDENLFPKFTTYREQVDGKYWFPTYSATDDTLHFFGGDA
;
A
#
# COMPACT_ATOMS: atom_id res chain seq x y z
N PRO A 1 -19.72 -14.83 22.60
CA PRO A 1 -18.54 -13.93 22.54
C PRO A 1 -18.44 -13.32 21.13
N GLN A 2 -18.52 -11.98 21.03
CA GLN A 2 -18.12 -11.34 19.77
C GLN A 2 -16.64 -11.64 19.54
N PRO A 3 -16.23 -12.03 18.32
CA PRO A 3 -14.82 -12.17 18.01
C PRO A 3 -14.15 -10.82 18.26
N SER A 4 -13.19 -10.79 19.19
CA SER A 4 -12.33 -9.62 19.37
C SER A 4 -11.35 -9.61 18.21
N ILE A 5 -11.38 -8.54 17.41
CA ILE A 5 -10.35 -8.32 16.39
C ILE A 5 -9.06 -7.97 17.14
N SER A 6 -8.03 -8.80 16.95
CA SER A 6 -6.67 -8.48 17.40
C SER A 6 -6.02 -7.65 16.31
N ILE A 7 -5.57 -6.45 16.64
CA ILE A 7 -4.82 -5.56 15.74
C ILE A 7 -3.35 -5.62 16.17
N SER A 8 -2.44 -5.95 15.25
CA SER A 8 -1.01 -5.94 15.53
C SER A 8 -0.44 -4.51 15.53
N PRO A 9 0.72 -4.26 16.15
CA PRO A 9 1.41 -2.97 16.05
C PRO A 9 1.70 -2.56 14.60
N GLU A 10 2.00 -3.52 13.73
CA GLU A 10 2.20 -3.31 12.30
C GLU A 10 0.91 -2.90 11.59
N ASP A 11 -0.22 -3.53 11.93
CA ASP A 11 -1.52 -3.18 11.37
C ASP A 11 -1.89 -1.74 11.74
N GLN A 12 -1.68 -1.35 13.01
CA GLN A 12 -1.92 0.01 13.46
C GLN A 12 -1.06 1.03 12.68
N TYR A 13 0.24 0.75 12.52
CA TYR A 13 1.14 1.61 11.77
C TYR A 13 0.72 1.76 10.30
N ASP A 14 0.26 0.66 9.68
CA ASP A 14 -0.16 0.66 8.29
C ASP A 14 -1.46 1.43 8.07
N ILE A 15 -2.41 1.30 8.98
CA ILE A 15 -3.66 2.07 8.94
C ILE A 15 -3.35 3.57 9.02
N GLU A 16 -2.44 3.96 9.91
CA GLU A 16 -2.07 5.37 10.07
C GLU A 16 -1.28 5.93 8.87
N SER A 17 -0.35 5.15 8.32
CA SER A 17 0.67 5.68 7.40
C SER A 17 0.65 5.12 5.98
N ARG A 18 0.26 3.85 5.78
CA ARG A 18 0.42 3.15 4.49
C ARG A 18 -0.85 3.15 3.65
N LEU A 19 -2.03 3.10 4.26
CA LEU A 19 -3.30 3.28 3.52
C LEU A 19 -3.37 4.64 2.81
N HIS A 20 -2.72 5.65 3.39
CA HIS A 20 -2.58 7.01 2.87
C HIS A 20 -1.23 7.25 2.19
N PHE A 21 -0.52 6.20 1.79
CA PHE A 21 0.86 6.29 1.31
C PHE A 21 1.02 7.42 0.30
N THR A 22 1.99 8.26 0.58
CA THR A 22 2.48 9.29 -0.32
C THR A 22 3.97 9.04 -0.48
N LEU A 23 4.45 9.01 -1.73
CA LEU A 23 5.87 8.90 -1.99
C LEU A 23 6.50 10.29 -1.88
N SER A 24 7.02 10.62 -0.69
CA SER A 24 7.72 11.88 -0.49
C SER A 24 9.13 11.84 -1.10
N THR A 25 9.70 13.01 -1.39
CA THR A 25 11.02 13.14 -2.02
C THR A 25 12.14 12.52 -1.20
N ASP A 26 12.01 12.52 0.13
CA ASP A 26 12.94 11.90 1.07
C ASP A 26 12.82 10.36 1.12
N GLU A 27 11.64 9.80 0.84
CA GLU A 27 11.47 8.34 0.72
C GLU A 27 11.86 7.82 -0.67
N LEU A 28 11.79 8.65 -1.72
CA LEU A 28 12.08 8.27 -3.11
C LEU A 28 13.41 7.50 -3.32
N PRO A 29 14.54 7.84 -2.66
CA PRO A 29 15.78 7.08 -2.80
C PRO A 29 15.67 5.62 -2.34
N GLU A 30 14.68 5.27 -1.52
CA GLU A 30 14.44 3.92 -1.01
C GLU A 30 13.64 3.04 -1.97
N TYR A 31 13.07 3.61 -3.04
CA TYR A 31 12.20 2.91 -3.98
C TYR A 31 12.75 2.85 -5.39
N ASN A 32 12.56 1.71 -6.05
CA ASN A 32 12.58 1.62 -7.50
C ASN A 32 11.22 2.10 -8.00
N VAL A 33 11.24 3.08 -8.91
CA VAL A 33 10.04 3.63 -9.55
C VAL A 33 10.17 3.42 -11.05
N LEU A 34 9.32 2.55 -11.60
CA LEU A 34 9.38 2.11 -12.99
C LEU A 34 8.17 2.60 -13.75
N TYR A 35 8.38 3.43 -14.76
CA TYR A 35 7.31 3.92 -15.62
C TYR A 35 6.72 2.79 -16.46
N GLN A 36 5.39 2.66 -16.43
CA GLN A 36 4.62 1.61 -17.12
C GLN A 36 3.82 2.13 -18.32
N GLY A 37 3.70 3.45 -18.48
CA GLY A 37 2.93 4.07 -19.57
C GLY A 37 1.87 5.03 -19.05
N LYS A 38 0.92 5.36 -19.93
CA LYS A 38 -0.25 6.18 -19.61
C LYS A 38 -1.52 5.34 -19.50
N GLN A 39 -2.41 5.70 -18.59
CA GLN A 39 -3.74 5.09 -18.46
C GLN A 39 -4.81 6.16 -18.19
N GLN A 40 -6.02 5.90 -18.68
CA GLN A 40 -7.21 6.67 -18.30
C GLN A 40 -7.78 6.09 -17.02
N GLU A 41 -7.98 6.92 -16.00
CA GLU A 41 -8.65 6.59 -14.75
C GLU A 41 -9.84 7.54 -14.59
N ASP A 42 -11.05 7.05 -14.82
CA ASP A 42 -12.28 7.85 -14.93
C ASP A 42 -12.11 9.05 -15.86
N ASP A 43 -12.16 10.28 -15.34
CA ASP A 43 -11.98 11.52 -16.11
C ASP A 43 -10.50 12.01 -16.18
N LEU A 44 -9.56 11.28 -15.58
CA LEU A 44 -8.16 11.67 -15.44
C LEU A 44 -7.24 10.90 -16.40
N HIS A 45 -6.32 11.62 -17.04
CA HIS A 45 -5.21 11.04 -17.78
C HIS A 45 -4.01 10.91 -16.83
N THR A 46 -3.44 9.71 -16.73
CA THR A 46 -2.42 9.42 -15.72
C THR A 46 -1.17 8.81 -16.29
N TYR A 47 -0.02 9.12 -15.67
CA TYR A 47 1.20 8.32 -15.75
C TYR A 47 1.14 7.20 -14.73
N VAL A 48 1.56 6.00 -15.13
CA VAL A 48 1.52 4.81 -14.28
C VAL A 48 2.93 4.38 -13.92
N PHE A 49 3.15 4.10 -12.63
CA PHE A 49 4.44 3.64 -12.13
C PHE A 49 4.29 2.43 -11.22
N ASP A 50 5.16 1.44 -11.40
CA ASP A 50 5.38 0.39 -10.41
C ASP A 50 6.42 0.86 -9.40
N VAL A 51 6.12 0.67 -8.12
CA VAL A 51 6.91 1.13 -6.98
C VAL A 51 7.23 -0.07 -6.08
N ALA A 52 8.51 -0.29 -5.82
CA ALA A 52 8.97 -1.35 -4.93
C ALA A 52 10.20 -0.92 -4.12
N PRO A 53 10.33 -1.32 -2.85
CA PRO A 53 11.49 -0.97 -2.05
C PRO A 53 12.76 -1.57 -2.66
N LYS A 54 13.86 -0.81 -2.67
CA LYS A 54 15.17 -1.27 -3.15
C LYS A 54 15.77 -2.34 -2.23
N GLN A 55 15.54 -2.19 -0.94
CA GLN A 55 16.05 -3.05 0.11
C GLN A 55 15.17 -2.98 1.35
N PHE A 56 15.11 -4.07 2.11
CA PHE A 56 14.39 -4.11 3.37
C PHE A 56 15.33 -3.80 4.54
N GLN A 57 15.05 -2.73 5.28
CA GLN A 57 15.69 -2.47 6.56
C GLN A 57 14.92 -3.11 7.71
N LYS A 58 15.64 -3.65 8.70
CA LYS A 58 15.02 -4.32 9.85
C LYS A 58 14.11 -3.36 10.62
N GLY A 59 12.85 -3.74 10.77
CA GLY A 59 11.85 -2.95 11.52
C GLY A 59 11.24 -1.79 10.73
N LYS A 60 11.61 -1.60 9.45
CA LYS A 60 10.98 -0.61 8.58
C LYS A 60 9.93 -1.25 7.69
N ARG A 61 8.81 -0.53 7.50
CA ARG A 61 7.70 -0.92 6.64
C ARG A 61 7.69 -0.06 5.38
N TYR A 62 7.30 -0.66 4.26
CA TYR A 62 7.32 -0.04 2.94
C TYR A 62 6.01 -0.29 2.20
N PHE A 63 5.73 0.52 1.19
CA PHE A 63 4.67 0.25 0.22
C PHE A 63 5.26 -0.47 -1.00
N GLN A 64 4.57 -1.50 -1.50
CA GLN A 64 4.90 -2.10 -2.78
C GLN A 64 3.63 -2.24 -3.62
N GLY A 65 3.66 -1.69 -4.83
CA GLY A 65 2.50 -1.69 -5.70
C GLY A 65 2.63 -0.79 -6.92
N ARG A 66 1.50 -0.29 -7.38
CA ARG A 66 1.36 0.60 -8.53
C ARG A 66 0.69 1.90 -8.10
N ILE A 67 1.16 3.00 -8.68
CA ILE A 67 0.58 4.34 -8.49
C ILE A 67 0.20 4.93 -9.85
N TRP A 68 -0.88 5.70 -9.85
CA TRP A 68 -1.36 6.50 -10.96
C TRP A 68 -1.22 7.96 -10.58
N VAL A 69 -0.49 8.70 -11.40
CA VAL A 69 -0.15 10.11 -11.19
C VAL A 69 -0.82 10.90 -12.28
N ASP A 70 -1.71 11.83 -11.90
CA ASP A 70 -2.37 12.73 -12.85
C ASP A 70 -1.34 13.51 -13.70
N ASP A 71 -1.58 13.64 -15.01
CA ASP A 71 -0.62 14.25 -15.93
C ASP A 71 -0.70 15.78 -16.04
N HIS A 72 -1.60 16.42 -15.28
CA HIS A 72 -1.71 17.86 -15.14
C HIS A 72 -1.07 18.37 -13.83
N ASP A 73 -1.50 17.86 -12.68
CA ASP A 73 -1.10 18.31 -11.34
C ASP A 73 0.07 17.49 -10.76
N PHE A 74 0.44 16.38 -11.39
CA PHE A 74 1.46 15.43 -10.94
C PHE A 74 1.22 14.89 -9.53
N GLN A 75 -0.04 14.79 -9.13
CA GLN A 75 -0.46 14.20 -7.85
C GLN A 75 -0.81 12.73 -8.04
N ILE A 76 -0.52 11.90 -7.03
CA ILE A 76 -1.02 10.52 -7.01
C ILE A 76 -2.54 10.61 -6.82
N VAL A 77 -3.30 10.00 -7.73
CA VAL A 77 -4.78 9.99 -7.72
C VAL A 77 -5.37 8.61 -7.41
N LYS A 78 -4.59 7.56 -7.65
CA LYS A 78 -4.93 6.18 -7.31
C LYS A 78 -3.65 5.41 -6.97
N MET A 79 -3.77 4.46 -6.07
CA MET A 79 -2.70 3.51 -5.76
C MET A 79 -3.30 2.15 -5.45
N THR A 80 -2.61 1.10 -5.87
CA THR A 80 -2.95 -0.30 -5.55
C THR A 80 -1.69 -1.02 -5.15
N GLY A 81 -1.68 -1.63 -3.97
CA GLY A 81 -0.49 -2.33 -3.48
C GLY A 81 -0.70 -2.88 -2.09
N LYS A 82 0.39 -3.21 -1.42
CA LYS A 82 0.36 -3.69 -0.03
C LYS A 82 1.55 -3.16 0.75
N SER A 83 1.43 -3.22 2.07
CA SER A 83 2.57 -3.03 2.95
C SER A 83 3.48 -4.25 2.92
N VAL A 84 4.78 -4.00 2.98
CA VAL A 84 5.83 -5.04 2.97
C VAL A 84 6.93 -4.68 3.98
N PRO A 85 7.67 -5.67 4.52
CA PRO A 85 7.53 -7.10 4.27
C PRO A 85 6.40 -7.74 5.09
N ASP A 86 5.86 -8.84 4.56
CA ASP A 86 5.06 -9.78 5.35
C ASP A 86 5.93 -10.45 6.43
N ILE A 87 5.36 -10.68 7.61
CA ILE A 87 6.00 -11.36 8.72
C ILE A 87 5.68 -12.84 8.61
N HIS A 88 6.72 -13.64 8.37
CA HIS A 88 6.59 -15.09 8.31
C HIS A 88 7.33 -15.75 9.49
N PRO A 89 6.83 -16.87 10.01
CA PRO A 89 7.50 -17.60 11.06
C PRO A 89 8.81 -18.21 10.54
N LYS A 90 9.87 -18.13 11.35
CA LYS A 90 11.21 -18.66 11.00
C LYS A 90 11.23 -20.17 10.77
N LYS A 91 10.25 -20.90 11.33
CA LYS A 91 10.00 -22.33 11.11
C LYS A 91 8.49 -22.52 11.05
N ARG A 92 8.01 -23.40 10.15
CA ARG A 92 6.57 -23.74 10.06
C ARG A 92 6.00 -24.08 11.44
N GLY A 93 4.95 -23.37 11.84
CA GLY A 93 4.27 -23.56 13.14
C GLY A 93 5.02 -23.04 14.37
N LYS A 94 6.13 -22.29 14.21
CA LYS A 94 6.86 -21.67 15.33
C LYS A 94 7.29 -20.24 14.98
N GLY A 95 6.60 -19.28 15.58
CA GLY A 95 6.85 -17.84 15.45
C GLY A 95 5.59 -17.09 15.03
N ASP A 96 5.68 -15.77 15.08
CA ASP A 96 4.58 -14.90 14.67
C ASP A 96 4.46 -14.88 13.14
N GLU A 97 3.21 -14.86 12.67
CA GLU A 97 2.85 -14.64 11.28
C GLU A 97 1.96 -13.40 11.21
N ASN A 98 2.26 -12.50 10.30
CA ASN A 98 1.37 -11.41 9.95
C ASN A 98 1.51 -11.10 8.45
N LEU A 99 0.42 -11.24 7.71
CA LEU A 99 0.35 -10.99 6.28
C LEU A 99 -0.47 -9.72 6.05
N PHE A 100 -0.04 -8.90 5.11
CA PHE A 100 -0.71 -7.62 4.83
C PHE A 100 -1.51 -7.71 3.53
N PRO A 101 -2.80 -7.32 3.55
CA PRO A 101 -3.64 -7.41 2.38
C PRO A 101 -3.26 -6.35 1.35
N LYS A 102 -3.51 -6.66 0.08
CA LYS A 102 -3.52 -5.65 -0.96
C LYS A 102 -4.73 -4.75 -0.81
N PHE A 103 -4.51 -3.46 -0.97
CA PHE A 103 -5.54 -2.44 -0.95
C PHE A 103 -5.43 -1.55 -2.18
N THR A 104 -6.54 -0.92 -2.51
CA THR A 104 -6.61 0.18 -3.48
C THR A 104 -7.12 1.41 -2.75
N THR A 105 -6.41 2.52 -2.90
CA THR A 105 -6.81 3.84 -2.39
C THR A 105 -7.03 4.78 -3.57
N TYR A 106 -8.18 5.45 -3.57
CA TYR A 106 -8.54 6.52 -4.49
C TYR A 106 -8.45 7.85 -3.77
N ARG A 107 -8.04 8.88 -4.52
CA ARG A 107 -7.94 10.25 -4.04
C ARG A 107 -8.80 11.15 -4.88
N GLU A 108 -9.41 12.13 -4.22
CA GLU A 108 -10.22 13.15 -4.85
C GLU A 108 -9.67 14.53 -4.53
N GLN A 109 -9.92 15.47 -5.44
CA GLN A 109 -9.53 16.86 -5.26
C GLN A 109 -10.53 17.56 -4.33
N VAL A 110 -10.04 18.04 -3.19
CA VAL A 110 -10.77 18.87 -2.23
C VAL A 110 -10.37 20.32 -2.42
N ASP A 111 -11.36 21.21 -2.39
CA ASP A 111 -11.22 22.67 -2.60
C ASP A 111 -10.50 23.06 -3.91
N GLY A 112 -10.54 22.18 -4.92
CA GLY A 112 -9.91 22.40 -6.23
C GLY A 112 -8.38 22.51 -6.16
N LYS A 113 -7.74 22.01 -5.10
CA LYS A 113 -6.30 22.19 -4.89
C LYS A 113 -5.57 20.98 -4.31
N TYR A 114 -6.17 20.27 -3.37
CA TYR A 114 -5.47 19.23 -2.62
C TYR A 114 -6.09 17.86 -2.88
N TRP A 115 -5.26 16.87 -3.17
CA TRP A 115 -5.70 15.50 -3.39
C TRP A 115 -5.64 14.72 -2.08
N PHE A 116 -6.80 14.33 -1.56
CA PHE A 116 -6.91 13.58 -0.32
C PHE A 116 -7.39 12.16 -0.59
N PRO A 117 -6.92 11.16 0.17
CA PRO A 117 -7.50 9.83 0.13
C PRO A 117 -8.94 9.89 0.66
N THR A 118 -9.91 9.50 -0.16
CA THR A 118 -11.33 9.53 0.22
C THR A 118 -11.95 8.13 0.27
N TYR A 119 -11.32 7.14 -0.37
CA TYR A 119 -11.78 5.76 -0.36
C TYR A 119 -10.61 4.78 -0.42
N SER A 120 -10.54 3.86 0.54
CA SER A 120 -9.61 2.73 0.54
C SER A 120 -10.40 1.44 0.70
N ALA A 121 -10.12 0.46 -0.16
CA ALA A 121 -10.75 -0.86 -0.12
C ALA A 121 -9.72 -1.96 -0.30
N THR A 122 -10.01 -3.12 0.28
CA THR A 122 -9.24 -4.34 0.11
C THR A 122 -10.16 -5.46 -0.30
N ASP A 123 -9.73 -6.23 -1.29
CA ASP A 123 -10.35 -7.48 -1.72
C ASP A 123 -9.21 -8.47 -1.94
N ASP A 124 -8.75 -9.05 -0.84
CA ASP A 124 -7.61 -9.97 -0.82
C ASP A 124 -7.88 -11.12 0.15
N THR A 125 -7.38 -12.30 -0.18
CA THR A 125 -7.45 -13.49 0.68
C THR A 125 -6.04 -13.79 1.18
N LEU A 126 -5.87 -13.74 2.51
CA LEU A 126 -4.59 -13.99 3.16
C LEU A 126 -4.51 -15.43 3.64
N HIS A 127 -3.51 -16.16 3.15
CA HIS A 127 -3.29 -17.56 3.46
C HIS A 127 -2.28 -17.72 4.61
N PHE A 128 -2.78 -17.88 5.82
CA PHE A 128 -1.96 -18.06 7.02
C PHE A 128 -1.57 -19.52 7.23
N PHE A 129 -0.40 -19.76 7.83
CA PHE A 129 0.04 -21.08 8.25
C PHE A 129 -0.96 -21.69 9.26
N GLY A 130 -1.66 -22.74 8.84
CA GLY A 130 -2.63 -23.46 9.66
C GLY A 130 -4.09 -23.10 9.39
N GLY A 131 -4.37 -22.25 8.40
CA GLY A 131 -5.72 -21.86 8.01
C GLY A 131 -5.92 -21.76 6.50
N ASP A 132 -6.03 -22.91 5.85
CA ASP A 132 -6.77 -23.13 4.59
C ASP A 132 -7.51 -24.48 4.70
N ALA A 133 -8.30 -24.63 5.77
CA ALA A 133 -9.13 -25.81 6.04
C ALA A 133 -10.61 -25.44 6.06
#